data_AF-A0A800FZ75-F1
#
_entry.id   AF-A0A800FZ75-F1
#
_cell.length_a   1.000
_cell.length_b   1.000
_cell.length_c   1.000
_cell.angle_alpha   90.00
_cell.angle_beta   90.00
_cell.angle_gamma   90.00
#
_symmetry.space_group_name_H-M   'P 1'
#
loop_
_entity.id
_entity.type
_entity.pdbx_description
1 polymer ?
#
loop_
_entity_poly.entity_id
_entity_poly.type
_entity_poly.pdbx_seq_one_letter_code
_entity_poly.pdbx_strand_id
1 'polypeptide(L)'
;PGSKFVYSNVGYLVLGLVVEKVSGRDYIDYVHEAVLTPIGINRSDVIQGHSFLRDRDFREPWYDAGFKGVNVFDVAGPSVFFSDGGWNHEGSVAYMGL
;
A
#
# COMPACT_ATOMS: atom_id res chain seq x y z
N PRO A 1 19.80 -11.57 -16.41
CA PRO A 1 18.43 -11.05 -16.17
C PRO A 1 17.48 -11.62 -17.23
N GLY A 2 16.26 -12.02 -16.87
CA GLY A 2 15.26 -12.51 -17.85
C GLY A 2 15.30 -14.01 -18.21
N SER A 3 16.24 -14.81 -17.67
CA SER A 3 16.32 -16.26 -17.93
C SER A 3 15.52 -17.13 -16.94
N LYS A 4 15.01 -16.53 -15.86
CA LYS A 4 14.15 -17.17 -14.85
C LYS A 4 13.08 -16.18 -14.39
N PHE A 5 11.86 -16.68 -14.17
CA PHE A 5 10.77 -15.91 -13.58
C PHE A 5 10.81 -16.04 -12.05
N VAL A 6 10.82 -14.91 -11.35
CA VAL A 6 10.73 -14.83 -9.90
C VAL A 6 9.78 -13.68 -9.57
N TYR A 7 8.74 -13.97 -8.79
CA TYR A 7 7.87 -12.93 -8.25
C TYR A 7 8.70 -12.05 -7.32
N SER A 8 8.92 -10.80 -7.73
CA SER A 8 9.67 -9.82 -6.95
C SER A 8 8.88 -8.55 -6.89
N ASN A 9 8.60 -8.23 -5.67
CA ASN A 9 7.59 -7.28 -5.30
C ASN A 9 8.31 -5.93 -5.03
N VAL A 10 9.60 -6.00 -4.66
CA VAL A 10 10.61 -4.94 -4.85
C VAL A 10 10.70 -4.47 -6.31
N GLY A 11 10.49 -5.36 -7.28
CA GLY A 11 10.47 -4.98 -8.69
C GLY A 11 9.39 -3.93 -9.01
N TYR A 12 8.23 -4.03 -8.37
CA TYR A 12 7.14 -3.07 -8.52
C TYR A 12 7.43 -1.74 -7.81
N LEU A 13 8.12 -1.75 -6.66
CA LEU A 13 8.59 -0.51 -6.02
C LEU A 13 9.51 0.29 -6.96
N VAL A 14 10.47 -0.39 -7.59
CA VAL A 14 11.38 0.26 -8.55
C VAL A 14 10.59 0.80 -9.75
N LEU A 15 9.59 0.06 -10.24
CA LEU A 15 8.75 0.53 -11.34
C LEU A 15 7.93 1.77 -10.95
N GLY A 16 7.37 1.82 -9.74
CA GLY A 16 6.69 2.99 -9.20
C GLY A 16 7.59 4.22 -9.21
N LEU A 17 8.83 4.09 -8.70
CA LEU A 17 9.82 5.17 -8.73
C LEU A 17 10.17 5.63 -10.15
N VAL A 18 10.21 4.71 -11.13
CA VAL A 18 10.42 5.06 -12.54
C VAL A 18 9.25 5.86 -13.08
N VAL A 19 8.01 5.47 -12.78
CA VAL A 19 6.80 6.21 -13.17
C VAL A 19 6.83 7.61 -12.60
N GLU A 20 7.11 7.77 -11.30
CA GLU A 20 7.20 9.09 -10.65
C GLU A 20 8.30 9.95 -11.29
N LYS A 21 9.47 9.35 -11.52
CA LYS A 21 10.61 10.07 -12.10
C LYS A 21 10.35 10.56 -13.51
N VAL A 22 9.68 9.77 -14.34
CA VAL A 22 9.41 10.08 -15.76
C VAL A 22 8.19 10.99 -15.90
N SER A 23 7.15 10.80 -15.09
CA SER A 23 5.93 11.60 -15.15
C SER A 23 6.04 12.94 -14.39
N GLY A 24 6.91 13.04 -13.39
CA GLY A 24 7.01 14.18 -12.48
C GLY A 24 5.84 14.28 -11.50
N ARG A 25 5.08 13.19 -11.32
CA ARG A 25 3.87 13.13 -10.50
C ARG A 25 4.00 12.05 -9.43
N ASP A 26 3.25 12.18 -8.35
CA ASP A 26 3.08 11.12 -7.35
C ASP A 26 2.50 9.86 -8.02
N TYR A 27 2.97 8.68 -7.59
CA TYR A 27 2.57 7.42 -8.21
C TYR A 27 1.05 7.18 -8.15
N ILE A 28 0.41 7.44 -7.01
CA ILE A 28 -1.02 7.18 -6.84
C ILE A 28 -1.84 8.17 -7.66
N ASP A 29 -1.47 9.46 -7.65
CA ASP A 29 -2.11 10.45 -8.50
C ASP A 29 -1.96 10.10 -9.99
N TYR A 30 -0.79 9.60 -10.41
CA TYR A 30 -0.58 9.13 -11.77
C TYR A 30 -1.50 7.96 -12.12
N VAL A 31 -1.60 6.94 -11.26
CA VAL A 31 -2.49 5.79 -11.48
C VAL A 31 -3.96 6.22 -11.58
N HIS A 32 -4.42 7.11 -10.71
CA HIS A 32 -5.78 7.61 -10.76
C HIS A 32 -6.09 8.33 -12.07
N GLU A 33 -5.22 9.23 -12.52
CA GLU A 33 -5.49 10.04 -13.71
C GLU A 33 -5.23 9.29 -15.02
N ALA A 34 -4.16 8.50 -15.08
CA ALA A 34 -3.75 7.85 -16.33
C ALA A 34 -4.42 6.49 -16.56
N VAL A 35 -4.93 5.84 -15.50
CA VAL A 35 -5.47 4.47 -15.59
C VAL A 35 -6.91 4.38 -15.09
N LEU A 36 -7.20 4.77 -13.84
CA LEU A 36 -8.49 4.50 -13.20
C LEU A 36 -9.62 5.43 -13.69
N THR A 37 -9.35 6.74 -13.75
CA THR A 37 -10.32 7.75 -14.21
C THR A 37 -10.78 7.49 -15.66
N PRO A 38 -9.88 7.19 -16.62
CA PRO A 38 -10.27 6.86 -18.00
C PRO A 38 -11.18 5.64 -18.14
N ILE A 39 -11.13 4.70 -17.20
CA ILE A 39 -12.01 3.50 -17.18
C ILE A 39 -13.25 3.68 -16.28
N GLY A 40 -13.50 4.90 -15.81
CA GLY A 40 -14.71 5.26 -15.07
C GLY A 40 -14.66 4.97 -13.57
N ILE A 41 -13.48 4.70 -13.01
CA ILE A 41 -13.30 4.51 -11.56
C ILE A 41 -13.01 5.86 -10.92
N ASN A 42 -13.85 6.29 -9.96
CA ASN A 42 -13.65 7.55 -9.27
C ASN A 42 -12.55 7.43 -8.23
N ARG A 43 -11.92 8.56 -7.89
CA ARG A 43 -10.91 8.61 -6.83
C ARG A 43 -11.44 8.15 -5.47
N SER A 44 -12.74 8.29 -5.21
CA SER A 44 -13.36 7.80 -3.98
C SER A 44 -13.50 6.28 -3.94
N ASP A 45 -13.47 5.60 -5.08
CA ASP A 45 -13.82 4.18 -5.20
C ASP A 45 -12.63 3.27 -4.88
N VAL A 46 -11.42 3.80 -5.00
CA VAL A 46 -10.17 3.10 -4.67
C VAL A 46 -9.33 4.03 -3.82
N ILE A 47 -9.05 3.64 -2.58
CA ILE A 47 -8.44 4.47 -1.55
C ILE A 47 -7.46 3.66 -0.72
N GLN A 48 -6.28 4.24 -0.51
CA GLN A 48 -5.20 3.60 0.21
C GLN A 48 -5.63 3.16 1.62
N GLY A 49 -5.41 1.89 1.94
CA GLY A 49 -5.64 1.36 3.28
C GLY A 49 -4.64 1.91 4.31
N HIS A 50 -5.08 1.93 5.57
CA HIS A 50 -4.31 2.51 6.68
C HIS A 50 -3.84 1.49 7.71
N SER A 51 -2.63 1.70 8.24
CA SER A 51 -2.05 0.79 9.23
C SER A 51 -2.71 0.83 10.60
N PHE A 52 -3.29 1.96 11.00
CA PHE A 52 -3.92 2.08 12.30
C PHE A 52 -5.43 1.93 12.21
N LEU A 53 -5.99 1.21 13.18
CA LEU A 53 -7.44 1.03 13.31
C LEU A 53 -8.23 2.34 13.34
N ARG A 54 -7.67 3.41 13.90
CA ARG A 54 -8.31 4.73 13.99
C ARG A 54 -8.41 5.47 12.65
N ASP A 55 -7.55 5.10 11.71
CA ASP A 55 -7.39 5.78 10.41
C ASP A 55 -8.06 4.96 9.28
N ARG A 56 -8.61 3.78 9.60
CA ARG A 56 -9.29 2.86 8.69
C ARG A 56 -10.58 3.46 8.11
N ASP A 57 -10.75 3.38 6.79
CA ASP A 57 -12.03 3.68 6.14
C ASP A 57 -13.08 2.62 6.50
N PHE A 58 -14.34 3.02 6.69
CA PHE A 58 -15.42 2.10 7.05
C PHE A 58 -15.68 0.99 6.01
N ARG A 59 -15.17 1.15 4.78
CA ARG A 59 -15.25 0.17 3.68
C ARG A 59 -14.09 -0.81 3.67
N GLU A 60 -13.03 -0.58 4.45
CA GLU A 60 -11.93 -1.52 4.55
C GLU A 60 -12.40 -2.81 5.24
N PRO A 61 -12.10 -3.99 4.67
CA PRO A 61 -12.43 -5.25 5.29
C PRO A 61 -11.64 -5.42 6.59
N TRP A 62 -12.32 -5.89 7.63
CA TRP A 62 -11.62 -6.29 8.84
C TRP A 62 -10.77 -7.54 8.58
N TYR A 63 -9.47 -7.42 8.82
CA TYR A 63 -8.53 -8.53 8.78
C TYR A 63 -8.21 -9.01 10.20
N ASP A 64 -8.67 -10.21 10.54
CA ASP A 64 -8.18 -10.93 11.71
C ASP A 64 -6.83 -11.56 11.39
N ALA A 65 -5.75 -10.95 11.89
CA ALA A 65 -4.43 -11.54 11.75
C ALA A 65 -4.29 -12.83 12.57
N GLY A 66 -5.10 -13.05 13.61
CA GLY A 66 -4.99 -14.17 14.53
C GLY A 66 -3.79 -14.11 15.48
N PHE A 67 -2.96 -13.07 15.40
CA PHE A 67 -1.80 -12.85 16.28
C PHE A 67 -1.47 -11.35 16.46
N LYS A 68 -0.72 -11.08 17.53
CA LYS A 68 -0.13 -9.76 17.81
C LYS A 68 1.35 -9.76 17.49
N GLY A 69 1.86 -8.60 17.09
CA GLY A 69 3.28 -8.37 16.76
C GLY A 69 3.83 -7.10 17.38
N VAL A 70 5.11 -6.83 17.10
CA VAL A 70 5.75 -5.56 17.45
C VAL A 70 5.11 -4.44 16.64
N ASN A 71 4.79 -3.34 17.29
CA ASN A 71 4.33 -2.15 16.61
C ASN A 71 5.50 -1.53 15.82
N VAL A 72 5.38 -1.44 14.49
CA VAL A 72 6.46 -0.93 13.63
C VAL A 72 6.67 0.58 13.79
N PHE A 73 5.73 1.28 14.43
CA PHE A 73 5.79 2.71 14.71
C PHE A 73 6.20 3.02 16.16
N ASP A 74 6.18 2.02 17.05
CA ASP A 74 6.64 2.13 18.44
C ASP A 74 7.19 0.78 18.93
N VAL A 75 8.46 0.53 18.63
CA VAL A 75 9.12 -0.75 18.90
C VAL A 75 9.32 -1.04 20.39
N ALA A 76 9.24 -0.02 21.26
CA ALA A 76 9.34 -0.16 22.71
C ALA A 76 7.96 -0.25 23.39
N GLY A 77 6.89 0.02 22.64
CA GLY A 77 5.51 0.00 23.10
C GLY A 77 4.89 -1.39 23.22
N PRO A 78 3.59 -1.45 23.54
CA PRO A 78 2.86 -2.71 23.63
C PRO A 78 2.69 -3.37 22.26
N SER A 79 2.50 -4.69 22.26
CA SER A 79 2.16 -5.42 21.04
C SER A 79 0.77 -5.05 20.52
N VAL A 80 0.66 -4.93 19.21
CA VAL A 80 -0.58 -4.59 18.49
C VAL A 80 -1.03 -5.77 17.65
N PHE A 81 -2.31 -5.82 17.27
CA PHE A 81 -2.73 -6.76 16.24
C PHE A 81 -1.91 -6.52 14.99
N PHE A 82 -1.47 -7.60 14.32
CA PHE A 82 -0.55 -7.43 13.19
C PHE A 82 -1.18 -6.60 12.06
N SER A 83 -2.50 -6.71 11.88
CA SER A 83 -3.32 -5.90 10.96
C SER A 83 -3.47 -4.42 11.38
N ASP A 84 -3.21 -4.08 12.64
CA ASP A 84 -3.41 -2.73 13.21
C ASP A 84 -2.08 -2.11 13.70
N GLY A 85 -1.06 -2.13 12.84
CA GLY A 85 0.23 -1.48 13.10
C GLY A 85 1.42 -2.44 13.30
N GLY A 86 1.23 -3.74 13.10
CA GLY A 86 2.33 -4.70 12.96
C GLY A 86 3.01 -4.65 11.58
N TRP A 87 2.40 -3.92 10.63
CA TRP A 87 2.91 -3.66 9.29
C TRP A 87 2.64 -2.20 8.90
N ASN A 88 3.47 -1.63 8.00
CA ASN A 88 3.29 -0.28 7.45
C ASN A 88 2.69 -0.36 6.03
N HIS A 89 1.38 -0.13 5.92
CA HIS A 89 0.64 -0.17 4.65
C HIS A 89 1.02 1.03 3.77
N GLU A 90 1.16 2.21 4.38
CA GLU A 90 1.50 3.46 3.72
C GLU A 90 2.93 3.48 3.18
N GLY A 91 3.83 2.67 3.76
CA GLY A 91 5.17 2.43 3.21
C GLY A 91 5.20 1.45 2.03
N SER A 92 4.07 0.81 1.70
CA SER A 92 3.95 -0.29 0.73
C SER A 92 3.12 0.09 -0.51
N VAL A 93 2.89 1.38 -0.74
CA VAL A 93 1.98 1.91 -1.76
C VAL A 93 2.30 1.40 -3.17
N ALA A 94 3.58 1.34 -3.54
CA ALA A 94 4.00 0.80 -4.85
C ALA A 94 4.08 -0.76 -4.90
N TYR A 95 3.81 -1.46 -3.79
CA TYR A 95 3.92 -2.92 -3.68
C TYR A 95 2.57 -3.64 -3.75
N MET A 96 1.46 -2.93 -3.51
CA MET A 96 0.04 -3.36 -3.62
C MET A 96 -0.91 -2.42 -2.83
N GLY A 97 -0.42 -1.34 -2.20
CA GLY A 97 -1.23 -0.42 -1.41
C GLY A 97 -1.88 0.67 -2.26
N LEU A 98 -2.92 0.30 -2.98
CA LEU A 98 -4.06 1.20 -3.15
C LEU A 98 -5.14 0.85 -2.13
#